data_AF-X1TAZ8-F1
#
_entry.id   AF-X1TAZ8-F1
#
_cell.length_a   1.000
_cell.length_b   1.000
_cell.length_c   1.000
_cell.angle_alpha   90.00
_cell.angle_beta   90.00
_cell.angle_gamma   90.00
#
_symmetry.space_group_name_H-M   'P 1'
#
loop_
_entity.id
_entity.type
_entity.pdbx_description
1 polymer ?
#
loop_
_entity_poly.entity_id
_entity_poly.type
_entity_poly.pdbx_seq_one_letter_code
_entity_poly.pdbx_strand_id
1 'polypeptide(L)' 'MLPKFHPTDVLKIIEKKEASSFYGVPTMYIAILRQKIEDFNLSSLKVCVSGGSALPKEIHHSFEEKTGISIVEGYGLT' A
#
# COMPACT_ATOMS: atom_id res chain seq x y z
N MET A 1 -0.33 13.28 9.33
CA MET A 1 0.56 13.58 8.19
C MET A 1 1.95 13.11 8.55
N LEU A 2 2.56 12.21 7.77
CA LEU A 2 3.95 11.79 7.99
C LEU A 2 4.88 12.81 7.30
N PRO A 3 5.87 13.40 7.99
CA PRO A 3 6.76 14.40 7.40
C PRO A 3 7.68 13.81 6.32
N LYS A 4 7.96 12.51 6.38
CA LYS A 4 8.66 11.72 5.35
C LYS A 4 8.06 10.32 5.28
N PHE A 5 7.98 9.77 4.07
CA PHE A 5 7.54 8.39 3.86
C PHE A 5 8.63 7.42 4.34
N HIS A 6 8.28 6.59 5.33
CA HIS A 6 9.04 5.40 5.70
C HIS A 6 8.07 4.21 5.67
N PRO A 7 8.36 3.15 4.90
CA PRO A 7 7.39 2.07 4.67
C PRO A 7 7.04 1.34 5.97
N THR A 8 7.99 1.14 6.88
CA THR A 8 7.75 0.52 8.19
C THR A 8 6.85 1.37 9.09
N ASP A 9 7.02 2.69 9.08
CA ASP A 9 6.17 3.59 9.87
C ASP A 9 4.75 3.62 9.33
N VAL A 10 4.58 3.56 8.01
CA VAL A 10 3.28 3.44 7.36
C VAL A 10 2.57 2.16 7.80
N LEU A 11 3.25 1.01 7.77
CA LEU A 11 2.69 -0.27 8.23
C LEU A 11 2.27 -0.22 9.70
N LYS A 12 3.14 0.31 10.58
CA LYS A 12 2.81 0.51 12.00
C LYS A 12 1.62 1.43 12.22
N ILE A 13 1.48 2.48 11.41
CA ILE A 13 0.36 3.41 11.51
C ILE A 13 -0.92 2.75 11.03
N ILE A 14 -0.88 1.99 9.93
CA ILE A 14 -2.04 1.27 9.42
C ILE A 14 -2.57 0.32 10.49
N GLU A 15 -1.69 -0.48 11.09
CA GLU A 15 -2.05 -1.40 12.19
C GLU A 15 -2.57 -0.64 13.42
N LYS A 16 -1.83 0.37 13.91
CA LYS A 16 -2.18 1.10 15.14
C LYS A 16 -3.46 1.94 15.01
N LYS A 17 -3.74 2.45 13.82
CA LYS A 17 -4.90 3.32 13.55
C LYS A 17 -6.04 2.58 12.85
N GLU A 18 -5.87 1.29 12.60
CA GLU A 18 -6.83 0.47 11.87
C GLU A 18 -7.28 1.15 10.57
N ALA A 19 -6.30 1.67 9.82
CA ALA A 19 -6.59 2.43 8.62
C ALA A 19 -7.38 1.57 7.63
N SER A 20 -8.50 2.09 7.14
CA SER A 20 -9.38 1.38 6.22
C SER A 20 -9.01 1.55 4.75
N SER A 21 -8.26 2.62 4.44
CA SER A 21 -7.83 2.92 3.08
C SER A 21 -6.40 3.44 3.06
N PHE A 22 -5.66 3.05 2.02
CA PHE A 22 -4.32 3.54 1.74
C PHE A 22 -4.22 4.08 0.31
N TYR A 23 -3.70 5.29 0.17
CA TYR A 23 -3.50 5.95 -1.11
C TYR A 23 -2.02 6.23 -1.29
N GLY A 24 -1.44 5.77 -2.39
CA GLY A 24 -0.01 5.91 -2.65
C GLY A 24 0.32 5.90 -4.14
N VAL A 25 1.56 6.19 -4.46
CA VAL A 25 2.13 6.02 -5.81
C VAL A 25 2.79 4.63 -5.91
N PRO A 26 3.01 4.07 -7.12
CA PRO A 26 3.61 2.73 -7.29
C PRO A 26 4.92 2.52 -6.52
N THR A 27 5.78 3.54 -6.42
CA THR A 27 7.04 3.46 -5.68
C THR A 27 6.86 3.24 -4.18
N MET A 28 5.75 3.69 -3.59
CA MET A 28 5.42 3.44 -2.19
C MET A 28 5.06 1.97 -1.98
N TYR A 29 4.27 1.37 -2.88
CA TYR A 29 3.92 -0.05 -2.84
C TYR A 29 5.17 -0.93 -2.98
N ILE A 30 6.09 -0.58 -3.89
CA ILE A 30 7.38 -1.26 -4.04
C ILE A 30 8.19 -1.19 -2.74
N ALA A 31 8.24 -0.03 -2.09
CA ALA A 31 8.96 0.13 -0.83
C ALA A 31 8.34 -0.67 0.32
N ILE A 32 7.01 -0.77 0.37
CA ILE A 32 6.27 -1.59 1.34
C ILE A 32 6.51 -3.09 1.08
N LEU A 33 6.50 -3.54 -0.17
CA LEU A 33 6.77 -4.93 -0.56
C LEU A 33 8.16 -5.43 -0.16
N ARG A 34 9.12 -4.52 -0.01
CA ARG A 34 10.49 -4.80 0.48
C ARG A 34 10.57 -4.96 2.00
N GLN A 35 9.51 -4.61 2.74
CA GLN A 35 9.43 -4.85 4.19
C GLN A 35 8.90 -6.25 4.48
N LYS A 36 9.04 -6.67 5.74
CA LYS A 36 8.37 -7.87 6.28
C LYS A 36 6.92 -7.53 6.58
N ILE A 37 6.08 -7.49 5.54
CA ILE A 37 4.68 -7.08 5.67
C ILE A 37 3.88 -8.05 6.54
N GLU A 38 4.26 -9.32 6.52
CA GLU A 38 3.70 -10.40 7.33
C GLU A 38 3.84 -10.19 8.85
N ASP A 39 4.75 -9.31 9.29
CA ASP A 39 4.92 -8.95 10.71
C ASP A 39 3.86 -7.94 11.20
N PHE A 40 2.99 -7.43 10.31
CA PHE A 40 2.00 -6.38 10.63
C PHE A 40 0.58 -6.84 10.33
N ASN A 41 -0.37 -6.48 11.20
CA ASN A 41 -1.78 -6.71 10.96
C ASN A 41 -2.37 -5.63 10.03
N LEU A 42 -2.59 -5.99 8.76
CA LEU A 42 -3.18 -5.12 7.74
C LEU A 42 -4.66 -5.42 7.44
N SER A 43 -5.32 -6.28 8.23
CA SER A 43 -6.70 -6.71 7.99
C SER A 43 -7.74 -5.58 8.02
N SER A 44 -7.40 -4.43 8.61
CA SER A 44 -8.26 -3.24 8.61
C SER A 44 -8.37 -2.59 7.24
N LEU A 45 -7.38 -2.77 6.36
CA LEU A 45 -7.37 -2.18 5.02
C LEU A 45 -8.40 -2.87 4.13
N LYS A 46 -9.26 -2.03 3.53
CA LYS A 46 -10.30 -2.45 2.59
C LYS A 46 -10.03 -1.95 1.18
N VAL A 47 -9.34 -0.81 1.05
CA VAL A 47 -9.10 -0.16 -0.23
C VAL A 47 -7.66 0.33 -0.31
N CYS A 48 -6.89 -0.19 -1.26
CA CYS A 48 -5.61 0.37 -1.65
C CYS A 48 -5.74 1.02 -3.02
N VAL A 49 -5.32 2.28 -3.16
CA VAL A 49 -5.36 2.99 -4.44
C VAL A 49 -3.96 3.40 -4.86
N SER A 50 -3.59 3.06 -6.09
CA SER A 50 -2.36 3.50 -6.73
C SER A 50 -2.66 4.56 -7.79
N GLY A 51 -2.06 5.74 -7.68
CA GLY A 51 -2.22 6.84 -8.65
C GLY A 51 -0.89 7.45 -9.09
N GLY A 52 -0.94 8.35 -10.08
CA GLY A 52 0.21 9.16 -10.52
C GLY A 52 1.14 8.50 -11.55
N SER A 53 1.10 7.19 -11.71
CA SER A 53 1.78 6.45 -12.79
C SER A 53 1.21 5.03 -12.91
N ALA A 54 1.48 4.36 -14.04
CA ALA A 54 1.08 2.96 -14.23
C ALA A 54 1.63 2.06 -13.12
N LEU A 55 0.79 1.20 -12.54
CA LEU A 55 1.21 0.20 -11.57
C LEU A 55 1.67 -1.05 -12.34
N PRO A 56 2.93 -1.51 -12.20
CA PRO A 56 3.34 -2.76 -12.82
C PRO A 56 2.52 -3.92 -12.26
N LYS A 57 2.00 -4.79 -13.13
CA LYS A 57 1.17 -5.96 -12.75
C LYS A 57 1.84 -6.84 -11.70
N GLU A 58 3.16 -6.99 -11.77
CA GLU A 58 3.93 -7.76 -10.79
C GLU A 58 3.80 -7.18 -9.37
N ILE A 59 3.82 -5.85 -9.24
CA ILE A 59 3.64 -5.17 -7.95
C ILE A 59 2.22 -5.36 -7.42
N HIS A 60 1.22 -5.27 -8.30
CA HIS A 60 -0.17 -5.57 -7.93
C HIS A 60 -0.30 -6.99 -7.39
N HIS A 61 0.19 -7.98 -8.15
CA HIS A 61 0.09 -9.39 -7.77
C HIS A 61 0.85 -9.70 -6.48
N SER A 62 2.12 -9.27 -6.38
CA SER A 62 2.91 -9.50 -5.16
C SER A 62 2.31 -8.84 -3.92
N PHE A 63 1.65 -7.69 -4.06
CA PHE A 63 0.99 -7.03 -2.94
C PHE A 63 -0.28 -7.78 -2.53
N GLU A 64 -1.09 -8.19 -3.49
CA GLU A 64 -2.29 -8.98 -3.26
C GLU A 64 -1.96 -10.35 -2.65
N GLU A 65 -0.93 -11.05 -3.12
CA GLU A 65 -0.47 -12.32 -2.56
C GLU A 65 -0.01 -12.19 -1.10
N LYS A 66 0.70 -11.12 -0.75
CA LYS A 66 1.25 -10.92 0.60
C LYS A 66 0.24 -10.38 1.60
N THR A 67 -0.72 -9.58 1.14
CA THR A 67 -1.62 -8.83 2.02
C THR A 67 -3.08 -9.26 1.90
N GLY A 68 -3.44 -9.98 0.84
CA GLY A 68 -4.82 -10.32 0.50
C GLY A 68 -5.64 -9.13 -0.03
N ILE A 69 -5.01 -7.97 -0.28
CA ILE A 69 -5.68 -6.73 -0.64
C ILE A 69 -5.36 -6.37 -2.09
N SER A 70 -6.40 -6.15 -2.90
CA SER A 70 -6.26 -5.68 -4.27
C SER A 70 -5.97 -4.17 -4.31
N ILE A 71 -5.12 -3.75 -5.24
CA ILE A 71 -4.79 -2.35 -5.48
C ILE A 71 -5.62 -1.83 -6.65
N VAL A 72 -6.47 -0.86 -6.39
CA VAL A 72 -7.21 -0.16 -7.44
C VAL A 72 -6.28 0.86 -8.10
N GLU A 73 -6.08 0.75 -9.40
CA GLU A 73 -5.40 1.79 -10.17
C GLU A 73 -6.34 2.98 -10.36
N GLY A 74 -6.02 4.09 -9.70
CA GLY A 74 -6.64 5.39 -9.94
C GLY A 74 -6.08 5.97 -11.24
N TYR A 75 -6.71 5.66 -12.37
CA TYR A 75 -6.41 6.32 -13.65
C TYR A 75 -6.95 7.76 -13.62
N GLY A 76 -6.16 8.68 -13.06
CA GLY A 76 -6.42 10.10 -13.12
C GLY A 76 -6.01 10.66 -14.48
N LEU A 77 -6.90 10.59 -15.47
CA LEU A 77 -6.85 11.55 -16.58
C LEU A 77 -7.28 12.90 -16.00
N THR A 78 -6.37 13.88 -16.00
CA THR A 78 -6.71 15.29 -15.78
C THR A 78 -6.94 15.94 -17.13
#